data_AF-A0A6I3F1X4-F1
#
_entry.id   AF-A0A6I3F1X4-F1
#
_cell.length_a   1.000
_cell.length_b   1.000
_cell.length_c   1.000
_cell.angle_alpha   90.00
_cell.angle_beta   90.00
_cell.angle_gamma   90.00
#
_symmetry.space_group_name_H-M   'P 1'
#
loop_
_entity.id
_entity.type
_entity.pdbx_description
1 polymer ?
#
loop_
_entity_poly.entity_id
_entity_poly.type
_entity_poly.pdbx_seq_one_letter_code
_entity_poly.pdbx_strand_id
1 'polypeptide(L)'
;MAFGQQSGPPASHRQVEEIASLLEGAGFSSFKEARHIYGLTQRQAGGKFTQGEATELIARLLAGEGELDTEQAAEAVESTRISAERTAKRVANKQAEAVAAFPDELLADELVRRGWMCMPPT
;
A
#
# COMPACT_ATOMS: atom_id res chain seq x y z
N MET A 1 -17.74 -22.73 7.53
CA MET A 1 -16.35 -22.29 7.32
C MET A 1 -16.28 -20.80 7.61
N ALA A 2 -15.62 -20.37 8.69
CA ALA A 2 -15.59 -18.98 9.13
C ALA A 2 -14.41 -18.23 8.51
N PHE A 3 -14.68 -17.28 7.63
CA PHE A 3 -13.68 -16.36 7.10
C PHE A 3 -13.14 -15.48 8.24
N GLY A 4 -11.82 -15.50 8.46
CA GLY A 4 -11.14 -14.62 9.41
C GLY A 4 -10.56 -15.27 10.68
N GLN A 5 -10.75 -16.57 10.89
CA GLN A 5 -9.99 -17.28 11.94
C GLN A 5 -8.56 -17.53 11.47
N GLN A 6 -7.59 -17.17 12.31
CA GLN A 6 -6.17 -17.40 12.08
C GLN A 6 -5.94 -18.91 12.11
N SER A 7 -5.62 -19.51 10.95
CA SER A 7 -5.43 -20.97 10.80
C SER A 7 -4.11 -21.43 11.43
N GLY A 8 -3.96 -21.26 12.74
CA GLY A 8 -2.84 -21.81 13.51
C GLY A 8 -2.00 -20.79 14.26
N PRO A 9 -0.99 -21.28 15.00
CA PRO A 9 -0.10 -20.44 15.81
C PRO A 9 0.66 -19.44 14.91
N PRO A 10 1.02 -18.26 15.45
CA PRO A 10 1.83 -17.29 14.72
C PRO A 10 3.20 -17.89 14.36
N ALA A 11 3.74 -17.49 13.23
CA ALA A 11 5.10 -17.85 12.85
C ALA A 11 6.11 -17.33 13.88
N SER A 12 7.17 -18.10 14.08
CA SER A 12 8.28 -17.66 14.93
C SER A 12 9.02 -16.47 14.31
N HIS A 13 9.65 -15.64 15.13
CA HIS A 13 10.41 -14.50 14.64
C HIS A 13 11.49 -14.91 13.63
N ARG A 14 12.20 -16.00 13.90
CA ARG A 14 13.23 -16.56 13.01
C ARG A 14 12.69 -16.94 11.64
N GLN A 15 11.50 -17.54 11.58
CA GLN A 15 10.88 -17.89 10.30
C GLN A 15 10.55 -16.63 9.48
N VAL A 16 10.08 -15.56 10.14
CA VAL A 16 9.78 -14.30 9.44
C VAL A 16 11.06 -13.62 8.95
N GLU A 17 12.14 -13.65 9.74
CA GLU A 17 13.48 -13.16 9.34
C GLU A 17 14.08 -13.96 8.18
N GLU A 18 13.90 -15.28 8.18
CA GLU A 18 14.34 -16.16 7.10
C GLU A 18 13.62 -15.84 5.80
N ILE A 19 12.30 -15.68 5.83
CA ILE A 19 11.51 -15.26 4.66
C ILE A 19 11.99 -13.89 4.18
N ALA A 20 12.24 -12.93 5.08
CA ALA A 20 12.73 -11.61 4.70
C ALA A 20 14.09 -11.71 3.99
N SER A 21 15.01 -12.52 4.52
CA SER A 21 16.35 -12.71 3.95
C SER A 21 16.29 -13.37 2.57
N LEU A 22 15.41 -14.37 2.40
CA LEU A 22 15.20 -15.03 1.11
C LEU A 22 14.60 -14.08 0.06
N LEU A 23 13.65 -13.23 0.47
CA LEU A 23 13.06 -12.23 -0.41
C LEU A 23 14.05 -11.13 -0.79
N GLU A 24 14.91 -10.70 0.14
CA GLU A 24 15.98 -9.75 -0.14
C GLU A 24 17.00 -10.33 -1.14
N GLY A 25 17.36 -11.61 -0.98
CA GLY A 25 18.18 -12.33 -1.96
C GLY A 25 17.55 -12.42 -3.36
N ALA A 26 16.22 -12.38 -3.44
CA ALA A 26 15.45 -12.31 -4.68
C ALA A 26 15.23 -10.85 -5.19
N GLY A 27 15.75 -9.84 -4.50
CA GLY A 27 15.68 -8.44 -4.90
C GLY A 27 14.48 -7.64 -4.36
N PHE A 28 13.72 -8.18 -3.41
CA PHE A 28 12.59 -7.47 -2.79
C PHE A 28 12.99 -6.84 -1.47
N SER A 29 12.72 -5.54 -1.30
CA SER A 29 13.05 -4.80 -0.08
C SER A 29 12.05 -5.00 1.06
N SER A 30 10.83 -5.47 0.72
CA SER A 30 9.77 -5.69 1.71
C SER A 30 8.75 -6.74 1.28
N PHE A 31 8.04 -7.30 2.26
CA PHE A 31 6.91 -8.20 2.02
C PHE A 31 5.78 -7.55 1.20
N LYS A 32 5.69 -6.22 1.16
CA LYS A 32 4.70 -5.50 0.36
C LYS A 32 5.00 -5.58 -1.13
N GLU A 33 6.28 -5.48 -1.49
CA GLU A 33 6.72 -5.60 -2.88
C GLU A 33 6.62 -7.06 -3.34
N ALA A 34 7.13 -7.98 -2.52
CA ALA A 34 7.01 -9.41 -2.75
C ALA A 34 5.56 -9.92 -2.75
N ARG A 35 4.62 -9.13 -2.22
CA ARG A 35 3.21 -9.53 -2.12
C ARG A 35 2.64 -9.94 -3.45
N HIS A 36 2.83 -9.10 -4.45
CA HIS A 36 2.21 -9.30 -5.76
C HIS A 36 2.89 -10.42 -6.53
N ILE A 37 4.20 -10.58 -6.34
CA ILE A 37 5.00 -11.61 -7.00
C ILE A 37 4.72 -12.99 -6.41
N TYR A 38 4.67 -13.11 -5.09
CA TYR A 38 4.51 -14.39 -4.41
C TYR A 38 3.06 -14.70 -4.01
N GLY A 39 2.11 -13.87 -4.45
CA GLY A 39 0.69 -14.02 -4.15
C GLY A 39 0.35 -13.87 -2.66
N LEU A 40 1.11 -13.09 -1.91
CA LEU A 40 0.91 -12.93 -0.48
C LEU A 40 -0.40 -12.18 -0.18
N THR A 41 -1.05 -12.56 0.90
CA THR A 41 -2.22 -11.83 1.40
C THR A 41 -1.83 -10.47 1.99
N GLN A 42 -2.79 -9.55 2.15
CA GLN A 42 -2.56 -8.25 2.81
C GLN A 42 -1.93 -8.41 4.20
N ARG A 43 -2.32 -9.47 4.92
CA ARG A 43 -1.83 -9.78 6.27
C ARG A 43 -0.34 -10.18 6.22
N GLN A 44 0.01 -11.08 5.30
CA GLN A 44 1.37 -11.55 5.08
C GLN A 44 2.30 -10.44 4.56
N ALA A 45 1.78 -9.54 3.71
CA ALA A 45 2.48 -8.32 3.31
C ALA A 45 2.80 -7.37 4.49
N GLY A 46 2.10 -7.54 5.61
CA GLY A 46 2.40 -6.89 6.89
C GLY A 46 3.31 -7.70 7.82
N GLY A 47 3.96 -8.77 7.33
CA GLY A 47 4.86 -9.63 8.10
C GLY A 47 4.16 -10.63 9.02
N LYS A 48 2.84 -10.78 8.91
CA LYS A 48 2.03 -11.60 9.82
C LYS A 48 1.67 -12.95 9.19
N PHE A 49 2.50 -13.95 9.49
CA PHE A 49 2.35 -15.33 9.02
C PHE A 49 1.90 -16.25 10.14
N THR A 50 1.20 -17.34 9.80
CA THR A 50 1.10 -18.50 10.69
C THR A 50 2.32 -19.40 10.50
N GLN A 51 2.59 -20.29 11.45
CA GLN A 51 3.72 -21.21 11.37
C GLN A 51 3.67 -22.10 10.11
N GLY A 52 2.47 -22.59 9.75
CA GLY A 52 2.26 -23.39 8.54
C GLY A 52 2.55 -22.58 7.28
N GLU A 53 1.97 -21.38 7.17
CA GLU A 53 2.20 -20.49 6.02
C GLU A 53 3.66 -20.09 5.86
N ALA A 54 4.35 -19.82 6.96
CA ALA A 54 5.77 -19.48 6.92
C ALA A 54 6.61 -20.65 6.40
N THR A 55 6.33 -21.87 6.87
CA THR A 55 7.05 -23.08 6.45
C THR A 55 6.82 -23.37 4.97
N GLU A 56 5.57 -23.26 4.51
CA GLU A 56 5.22 -23.41 3.09
C GLU A 56 5.90 -22.34 2.23
N LEU A 57 5.89 -21.07 2.66
CA LEU A 57 6.52 -19.99 1.91
C LEU A 57 8.04 -20.14 1.82
N ILE A 58 8.70 -20.52 2.91
CA ILE A 58 10.15 -20.81 2.91
C ILE A 58 10.47 -21.93 1.93
N ALA A 59 9.71 -23.03 1.96
CA ALA A 59 9.91 -24.16 1.05
C ALA A 59 9.78 -23.75 -0.43
N ARG A 60 8.76 -22.95 -0.77
CA ARG A 60 8.58 -22.41 -2.13
C ARG A 60 9.75 -21.50 -2.55
N LEU A 61 10.16 -20.59 -1.67
CA LEU A 61 11.27 -19.66 -1.94
C LEU A 61 12.59 -20.40 -2.17
N LEU A 62 12.88 -21.44 -1.37
CA LEU A 62 14.05 -22.28 -1.55
C LEU A 62 14.01 -23.13 -2.83
N ALA A 63 12.81 -23.54 -3.27
CA ALA A 63 12.61 -24.23 -4.53
C ALA A 63 12.70 -23.29 -5.76
N GLY A 64 12.77 -21.97 -5.56
CA GLY A 64 12.67 -20.98 -6.62
C GLY A 64 11.27 -20.88 -7.23
N GLU A 65 10.27 -21.47 -6.59
CA GLU A 65 8.88 -21.46 -7.04
C GLU A 65 8.14 -20.28 -6.39
N GLY A 66 7.50 -19.44 -7.20
CA GLY A 66 6.66 -18.36 -6.70
C GLY A 66 6.92 -16.98 -7.30
N GLU A 67 7.78 -16.87 -8.31
CA GLU A 67 7.71 -15.72 -9.21
C GLU A 67 6.44 -15.88 -10.07
N LEU A 68 5.32 -15.25 -9.66
CA LEU A 68 4.20 -15.06 -10.57
C LEU A 68 4.74 -14.34 -11.81
N ASP A 69 4.26 -14.73 -13.00
CA ASP A 69 4.76 -14.19 -14.29
C ASP A 69 4.95 -12.67 -14.19
N THR A 70 6.10 -12.20 -14.66
CA THR A 70 6.49 -10.77 -14.62
C THR A 70 5.41 -9.81 -15.15
N GLU A 71 4.51 -10.29 -16.01
CA GLU A 71 3.33 -9.55 -16.48
C GLU A 71 2.27 -9.33 -15.38
N GLN A 72 1.97 -10.36 -14.59
CA GLN A 72 1.00 -10.31 -13.48
C GLN A 72 1.53 -9.43 -12.33
N ALA A 73 2.85 -9.48 -12.12
CA ALA A 73 3.57 -8.59 -11.24
C ALA A 73 3.43 -7.11 -11.65
N ALA A 74 3.67 -6.81 -12.93
CA ALA A 74 3.58 -5.46 -13.47
C ALA A 74 2.14 -4.90 -13.40
N GLU A 75 1.15 -5.72 -13.73
CA GLU A 75 -0.27 -5.35 -13.67
C GLU A 75 -0.72 -5.00 -12.24
N ALA A 76 -0.21 -5.73 -11.24
CA ALA A 76 -0.55 -5.48 -9.85
C ALA A 76 0.09 -4.20 -9.29
N VAL A 77 1.34 -3.89 -9.70
CA VAL A 77 1.99 -2.62 -9.38
C VAL A 77 1.22 -1.44 -10.00
N GLU A 78 0.81 -1.58 -11.25
CA GLU A 78 0.04 -0.55 -11.96
C GLU A 78 -1.34 -0.33 -11.33
N SER A 79 -2.04 -1.41 -10.96
CA SER A 79 -3.31 -1.34 -10.24
C SER A 79 -3.18 -0.59 -8.91
N THR A 80 -2.07 -0.76 -8.21
CA THR A 80 -1.79 -0.05 -6.94
C THR A 80 -1.55 1.44 -7.18
N ARG A 81 -0.80 1.80 -8.23
CA ARG A 81 -0.57 3.20 -8.63
C ARG A 81 -1.89 3.89 -8.99
N ILE A 82 -2.71 3.27 -9.83
CA ILE A 82 -4.02 3.80 -10.21
C ILE A 82 -4.91 4.02 -8.97
N SER A 83 -4.89 3.10 -8.01
CA SER A 83 -5.66 3.25 -6.77
C SER A 83 -5.15 4.42 -5.91
N ALA A 84 -3.83 4.60 -5.82
CA ALA A 84 -3.23 5.72 -5.11
C ALA A 84 -3.60 7.07 -5.75
N GLU A 85 -3.52 7.16 -7.08
CA GLU A 85 -3.92 8.37 -7.83
C GLU A 85 -5.40 8.71 -7.65
N ARG A 86 -6.30 7.72 -7.73
CA ARG A 86 -7.73 7.94 -7.45
C ARG A 86 -7.97 8.48 -6.03
N THR A 87 -7.20 8.00 -5.07
CA THR A 87 -7.30 8.43 -3.68
C THR A 87 -6.80 9.87 -3.52
N ALA A 88 -5.66 10.21 -4.11
CA ALA A 88 -5.13 11.57 -4.15
C ALA A 88 -6.13 12.55 -4.80
N LYS A 89 -6.72 12.16 -5.93
CA LYS A 89 -7.73 12.99 -6.63
C LYS A 89 -8.97 13.23 -5.78
N ARG A 90 -9.46 12.22 -5.05
CA ARG A 90 -10.59 12.38 -4.11
C ARG A 90 -10.25 13.35 -2.97
N VAL A 91 -9.03 13.28 -2.43
CA VAL A 91 -8.59 14.21 -1.37
C VAL A 91 -8.51 15.63 -1.90
N ALA A 92 -7.93 15.83 -3.09
CA ALA A 92 -7.85 17.14 -3.73
C ALA A 92 -9.25 17.74 -3.98
N ASN A 93 -10.20 16.94 -4.48
CA ASN A 93 -11.58 17.40 -4.67
C ASN A 93 -12.24 17.80 -3.35
N LYS A 94 -12.07 17.02 -2.27
CA LYS A 94 -12.59 17.39 -0.95
C LYS A 94 -12.00 18.69 -0.42
N GLN A 95 -10.71 18.93 -0.67
CA GLN A 95 -10.07 20.20 -0.29
C GLN A 95 -10.63 21.36 -1.11
N ALA A 96 -10.84 21.18 -2.41
CA ALA A 96 -11.45 22.20 -3.26
C ALA A 96 -12.89 22.52 -2.83
N GLU A 97 -13.70 21.51 -2.53
CA GLU A 97 -15.06 21.68 -1.99
C GLU A 97 -15.04 22.43 -0.64
N ALA A 98 -14.10 22.10 0.24
CA ALA A 98 -13.97 22.79 1.52
C ALA A 98 -13.60 24.27 1.35
N VAL A 99 -12.72 24.61 0.40
CA VAL A 99 -12.38 26.01 0.09
C VAL A 99 -13.56 26.74 -0.54
N ALA A 100 -14.27 26.11 -1.47
CA ALA A 100 -15.45 26.69 -2.14
C ALA A 100 -16.64 26.92 -1.19
N ALA A 101 -16.67 26.26 -0.03
CA ALA A 101 -17.70 26.46 0.97
C ALA A 101 -17.51 27.74 1.82
N PHE A 102 -16.33 28.37 1.77
CA PHE A 102 -16.11 29.64 2.48
C PHE A 102 -16.73 30.81 1.70
N PRO A 103 -17.31 31.80 2.39
CA PRO A 103 -17.70 33.06 1.77
C PRO A 103 -16.49 33.77 1.15
N ASP A 104 -16.65 34.27 -0.07
CA ASP A 104 -15.57 34.91 -0.83
C ASP A 104 -14.95 36.11 -0.10
N GLU A 105 -15.75 36.90 0.61
CA GLU A 105 -15.29 38.06 1.38
C GLU A 105 -14.32 37.66 2.51
N LEU A 106 -14.66 36.59 3.24
CA LEU A 106 -13.84 36.09 4.33
C LEU A 106 -12.53 35.49 3.80
N LEU A 107 -12.60 34.80 2.66
CA LEU A 107 -11.43 34.26 1.99
C LEU A 107 -10.51 35.39 1.48
N ALA A 108 -11.08 36.44 0.90
CA ALA A 108 -10.34 37.60 0.42
C ALA A 108 -9.64 38.35 1.57
N ASP A 109 -10.33 38.56 2.69
CA ASP A 109 -9.75 39.19 3.90
C ASP A 109 -8.58 38.38 4.47
N GLU A 110 -8.70 37.05 4.51
CA GLU A 110 -7.62 36.19 5.01
C GLU A 110 -6.42 36.17 4.06
N LEU A 111 -6.65 36.18 2.74
CA LEU A 111 -5.57 36.30 1.75
C LEU A 111 -4.83 37.65 1.91
N VAL A 112 -5.56 38.75 2.09
CA VAL A 112 -4.97 40.08 2.36
C VAL A 112 -4.20 40.10 3.67
N ARG A 113 -4.72 39.52 4.76
CA ARG A 113 -4.02 39.39 6.04
C ARG A 113 -2.69 38.63 5.89
N ARG A 114 -2.61 37.67 4.96
CA ARG A 114 -1.40 36.90 4.65
C ARG A 114 -0.46 37.59 3.66
N GLY A 115 -0.74 38.83 3.28
CA GLY A 115 0.09 39.64 2.40
C GLY A 115 -0.17 39.44 0.90
N TRP A 116 -1.29 38.79 0.53
CA TRP A 116 -1.72 38.66 -0.86
C TRP A 116 -2.63 39.83 -1.26
N MET A 117 -2.72 40.14 -2.56
CA MET A 117 -3.60 41.18 -3.07
C MET A 117 -4.74 40.53 -3.87
N CYS A 118 -5.99 40.78 -3.48
CA CYS A 118 -7.18 40.24 -4.15
C CYS A 118 -7.79 41.30 -5.08
N MET A 119 -7.97 40.96 -6.36
CA MET A 119 -8.62 41.83 -7.35
C MET A 119 -9.93 41.18 -7.81
N PRO A 120 -11.05 41.93 -7.91
CA PRO A 120 -12.29 41.36 -8.42
C PRO A 120 -12.13 40.97 -9.90
N PRO A 121 -12.79 39.89 -10.36
CA PRO A 121 -12.77 39.53 -11.76
C PRO A 121 -13.49 40.61 -12.60
N THR A 122 -12.94 40.92 -13.77
CA THR A 122 -13.50 41.83 -14.79
C THR A 122 -14.56 41.17 -15.65
#